data_AF-A0A529L1S7-F1
#
_entry.id   AF-A0A529L1S7-F1
#
_cell.length_a   1.000
_cell.length_b   1.000
_cell.length_c   1.000
_cell.angle_alpha   90.00
_cell.angle_beta   90.00
_cell.angle_gamma   90.00
#
_symmetry.space_group_name_H-M   'P 1'
#
loop_
_entity.id
_entity.type
_entity.pdbx_description
1 polymer ?
#
loop_
_entity_poly.entity_id
_entity_poly.type
_entity_poly.pdbx_seq_one_letter_code
_entity_poly.pdbx_strand_id
1 'polypeptide(L)' 'MTPVAFINKWKKASLTERQAAQEHFIDLCALFGHPTPTEEDPKGHFFAFEKGANKVAGGRGFADVWKRGHFAWEYKR' A
#
# COMPACT_ATOMS: atom_id res chain seq x y z
N MET A 1 -6.91 4.24 -13.36
CA MET A 1 -6.24 5.57 -13.45
C MET A 1 -5.28 5.56 -14.64
N THR A 2 -5.03 6.68 -15.33
CA THR A 2 -3.99 6.75 -16.38
C THR A 2 -2.64 7.17 -15.79
N PRO A 3 -1.50 6.81 -16.40
CA PRO A 3 -0.18 7.24 -15.92
C PRO A 3 -0.05 8.77 -15.78
N VAL A 4 -0.60 9.53 -16.73
CA VAL A 4 -0.60 11.00 -16.70
C VAL A 4 -1.40 11.54 -15.52
N ALA A 5 -2.56 10.96 -15.22
CA ALA A 5 -3.38 11.38 -14.07
C ALA A 5 -2.65 11.08 -12.74
N PHE A 6 -2.03 9.90 -12.63
CA PHE A 6 -1.23 9.51 -11.47
C PHE A 6 -0.10 10.52 -11.21
N ILE A 7 0.72 10.79 -12.23
CA ILE A 7 1.85 11.74 -12.13
C ILE A 7 1.35 13.13 -11.75
N ASN A 8 0.29 13.63 -12.39
CA ASN A 8 -0.23 14.97 -12.13
C ASN A 8 -0.77 15.15 -10.71
N LYS A 9 -1.34 14.09 -10.11
CA LYS A 9 -1.80 14.09 -8.71
C LYS A 9 -0.61 14.09 -7.76
N TRP A 10 0.26 13.10 -7.88
CA TRP A 10 1.34 12.88 -6.90
C TRP A 10 2.49 13.88 -7.02
N LYS A 11 2.69 14.52 -8.17
CA LYS A 11 3.65 15.63 -8.34
C LYS A 11 3.27 16.87 -7.50
N LYS A 12 2.00 17.04 -7.14
CA LYS A 12 1.51 18.19 -6.35
C LYS A 12 1.34 17.86 -4.87
N ALA A 13 1.42 16.59 -4.49
CA ALA A 13 1.22 16.16 -3.12
C ALA A 13 2.43 16.60 -2.27
N SER A 14 2.17 17.31 -1.17
CA SER A 14 3.17 17.71 -0.17
C SER A 14 2.85 17.12 1.22
N LEU A 15 2.15 15.98 1.23
CA LEU A 15 1.76 15.25 2.42
C LEU A 15 2.95 14.42 2.93
N THR A 16 2.99 14.14 4.24
CA THR A 16 3.94 13.16 4.81
C THR A 16 3.61 11.75 4.29
N GLU A 17 4.55 10.79 4.32
CA GLU A 17 4.22 9.45 3.79
C GLU A 17 3.05 8.82 4.53
N ARG A 18 2.95 9.00 5.85
CA ARG A 18 1.81 8.45 6.61
C ARG A 18 0.47 9.00 6.16
N GLN A 19 0.42 10.28 5.77
CA GLN A 19 -0.80 10.93 5.28
C GLN A 19 -1.18 10.46 3.88
N ALA A 20 -0.19 10.10 3.04
CA ALA A 20 -0.39 9.74 1.64
C ALA A 20 -0.44 8.23 1.35
N ALA A 21 0.12 7.39 2.22
CA ALA A 21 0.46 6.00 1.91
C ALA A 21 -0.71 5.17 1.36
N GLN A 22 -1.87 5.22 2.02
CA GLN A 22 -3.03 4.41 1.62
C GLN A 22 -3.59 4.87 0.27
N GLU A 23 -3.80 6.18 0.11
CA GLU A 23 -4.33 6.74 -1.14
C GLU A 23 -3.37 6.53 -2.31
N HIS A 24 -2.07 6.70 -2.08
CA HIS A 24 -1.04 6.44 -3.08
C HIS A 24 -1.06 4.99 -3.54
N PHE A 25 -1.17 4.04 -2.62
CA PHE A 25 -1.22 2.64 -2.98
C PHE A 25 -2.51 2.27 -3.71
N ILE A 26 -3.65 2.84 -3.31
CA ILE A 26 -4.93 2.67 -4.01
C ILE A 26 -4.83 3.18 -5.45
N ASP A 27 -4.19 4.33 -5.66
CA ASP A 27 -3.99 4.86 -7.02
C ASP A 27 -3.06 3.99 -7.86
N LEU A 28 -2.04 3.35 -7.26
CA LEU A 28 -1.22 2.35 -7.94
C LEU A 28 -2.05 1.13 -8.35
N CYS A 29 -2.90 0.62 -7.46
CA CYS A 29 -3.85 -0.44 -7.78
C CYS A 29 -4.73 -0.04 -8.98
N ALA A 30 -5.30 1.16 -8.95
CA ALA A 30 -6.12 1.69 -10.05
C ALA A 30 -5.32 1.93 -11.35
N LEU A 31 -4.04 2.28 -11.26
CA LEU A 31 -3.16 2.46 -12.42
C LEU A 31 -2.86 1.14 -13.12
N PHE A 32 -2.65 0.07 -12.35
CA PHE A 32 -2.33 -1.27 -12.86
C PHE A 32 -3.55 -2.16 -13.10
N GLY A 33 -4.77 -1.68 -12.79
CA GLY A 33 -5.99 -2.49 -12.87
C GLY A 33 -6.02 -3.65 -11.85
N HIS A 34 -5.32 -3.49 -10.73
CA HIS A 34 -5.30 -4.44 -9.62
C HIS A 34 -6.36 -4.04 -8.58
N PRO A 35 -7.09 -4.98 -7.95
CA PRO A 35 -8.02 -4.64 -6.87
C PRO A 35 -7.28 -4.03 -5.67
N THR A 36 -7.89 -3.08 -4.98
CA THR A 36 -7.32 -2.54 -3.73
C THR A 36 -7.39 -3.59 -2.61
N PRO A 37 -6.63 -3.43 -1.50
CA PRO A 37 -6.68 -4.38 -0.39
C PRO A 37 -8.09 -4.70 0.11
N THR A 38 -8.92 -3.67 0.32
CA THR A 38 -10.28 -3.84 0.82
C THR A 38 -11.23 -4.44 -0.23
N GLU A 39 -11.01 -4.20 -1.52
CA GLU A 39 -11.81 -4.82 -2.58
C GLU A 39 -11.50 -6.31 -2.73
N GLU A 40 -10.23 -6.70 -2.68
CA GLU A 40 -9.81 -8.10 -2.80
C GLU A 40 -10.07 -8.87 -1.50
N ASP A 41 -9.91 -8.22 -0.34
CA ASP A 41 -10.02 -8.82 0.98
C ASP A 41 -10.66 -7.86 2.00
N PRO A 42 -12.00 -7.75 2.01
CA PRO A 42 -12.71 -6.85 2.92
C PRO A 42 -12.48 -7.15 4.41
N LYS A 43 -11.97 -8.34 4.75
CA LYS A 43 -11.73 -8.78 6.13
C LYS A 43 -10.26 -8.70 6.53
N GLY A 44 -9.35 -8.37 5.61
CA GLY A 44 -7.91 -8.25 5.90
C GLY A 44 -7.26 -9.54 6.41
N HIS A 45 -7.73 -10.69 5.95
CA HIS A 45 -7.20 -12.03 6.25
C HIS A 45 -5.89 -12.35 5.50
N PHE A 46 -5.71 -11.78 4.32
CA PHE A 46 -4.61 -12.04 3.40
C PHE A 46 -4.14 -10.82 2.61
N PHE A 47 -4.85 -9.70 2.61
CA PHE A 47 -4.39 -8.45 2.01
C PHE A 47 -4.94 -7.26 2.80
N ALA A 48 -4.06 -6.47 3.41
CA ALA A 48 -4.49 -5.33 4.23
C ALA A 48 -3.42 -4.24 4.29
N PHE A 49 -3.86 -3.02 4.59
CA PHE A 49 -2.98 -1.97 5.07
C PHE A 49 -2.61 -2.20 6.53
N GLU A 50 -1.46 -1.65 6.94
CA GLU A 50 -1.08 -1.52 8.34
C GLU A 50 -1.21 -2.85 9.10
N LYS A 51 -0.54 -3.90 8.60
CA LYS A 51 -0.59 -5.25 9.18
C LYS A 51 0.75 -5.64 9.79
N GLY A 52 0.67 -6.23 10.99
CA GLY A 52 1.82 -6.88 11.61
C GLY A 52 2.34 -8.05 10.77
N ALA A 53 3.64 -8.10 10.53
CA ALA A 53 4.33 -9.17 9.82
C ALA A 53 5.54 -9.65 10.64
N ASN A 54 5.80 -10.95 10.66
CA ASN A 54 7.00 -11.47 11.31
C ASN A 54 8.22 -11.13 10.44
N LYS A 55 9.25 -10.51 11.02
CA LYS A 55 10.51 -10.24 10.31
C LYS A 55 11.34 -11.52 10.22
N VAL A 56 12.01 -11.72 9.08
CA VAL A 56 12.88 -12.87 8.84
C VAL A 56 14.01 -12.96 9.88
N ALA A 57 14.55 -11.82 10.32
CA ALA A 57 15.62 -11.73 11.33
C ALA A 57 15.12 -11.83 12.78
N GLY A 58 13.84 -12.18 13.00
CA GLY A 58 13.21 -12.16 14.32
C GLY A 58 12.56 -10.81 14.66
N GLY A 59 11.51 -10.85 15.47
CA GLY A 59 10.73 -9.69 15.91
C GLY A 59 9.46 -9.43 15.09
N ARG A 60 8.57 -8.62 15.68
CA ARG A 60 7.34 -8.16 15.03
C ARG A 60 7.65 -6.91 14.22
N GLY A 61 7.44 -6.99 12.91
CA GLY A 61 7.41 -5.84 12.00
C GLY A 61 5.98 -5.42 11.71
N PHE A 62 5.85 -4.29 11.07
CA PHE A 62 4.57 -3.75 10.62
C PHE A 62 4.78 -3.27 9.20
N ALA A 63 3.90 -3.68 8.31
CA ALA A 63 3.93 -3.30 6.91
C ALA A 63 2.83 -2.31 6.61
N ASP A 64 3.16 -1.23 5.90
CA ASP A 64 2.17 -0.28 5.41
C ASP A 64 1.19 -0.98 4.46
N VAL A 65 1.69 -1.89 3.61
CA VAL A 65 0.85 -2.81 2.83
C VAL A 65 1.37 -4.24 2.94
N TRP A 66 0.49 -5.14 3.33
CA TRP A 66 0.79 -6.55 3.52
C TRP A 66 -0.12 -7.43 2.68
N LYS A 67 0.45 -8.32 1.87
CA LYS A 67 -0.26 -9.39 1.18
C LYS A 67 0.38 -10.74 1.49
N ARG A 68 -0.42 -11.71 1.92
CA ARG A 68 0.06 -13.05 2.30
C ARG A 68 0.79 -13.69 1.13
N GLY A 69 1.99 -14.22 1.38
CA GLY A 69 2.82 -14.87 0.35
C GLY A 69 3.54 -13.90 -0.60
N HIS A 70 3.51 -12.59 -0.32
CA HIS A 70 4.16 -11.56 -1.14
C HIS A 70 5.12 -10.73 -0.28
N PHE A 71 5.98 -9.94 -0.94
CA PHE A 71 6.79 -8.94 -0.24
C PHE A 71 5.91 -7.83 0.35
N ALA A 72 6.24 -7.42 1.57
CA ALA A 72 5.62 -6.27 2.21
C ALA A 72 6.06 -4.96 1.55
N TRP A 73 5.14 -3.99 1.50
CA TRP A 73 5.43 -2.64 1.08
C TRP A 73 5.60 -1.73 2.30
N GLU A 74 6.68 -0.96 2.30
CA GLU A 74 6.99 0.03 3.32
C GLU A 74 7.24 1.36 2.60
N TYR A 75 6.46 2.37 2.94
CA TYR A 75 6.81 3.74 2.59
C TYR A 75 8.02 4.15 3.43
N LYS A 76 8.92 4.92 2.81
CA LYS A 76 10.04 5.49 3.54
C LYS A 76 9.58 6.68 4.38
N ARG A 77 10.52 7.30 5.07
CA ARG A 77 10.41 8.58 5.73
C ARG A 77 11.45 9.51 5.13
#